data_AF-I3UBS6-F1
#
_entry.id   AF-I3UBS6-F1
#
_cell.length_a   1.000
_cell.length_b   1.000
_cell.length_c   1.000
_cell.angle_alpha   90.00
_cell.angle_beta   90.00
_cell.angle_gamma   90.00
#
_symmetry.space_group_name_H-M   'P 1'
#
loop_
_entity.id
_entity.type
_entity.pdbx_description
1 polymer ?
#
loop_
_entity_poly.entity_id
_entity_poly.type
_entity_poly.pdbx_seq_one_letter_code
_entity_poly.pdbx_strand_id
1 'polypeptide(L)'
;MTESLAFKADLHCHSTASDGVLAPAEVAARAHANGVTLWSLTDHDEISGIPQASQAASSLGMQFVSGIEISVSWAERTLHVVGLNIDIENSRLNQGLEQIRRDRETRAHLMADKLAELGITGSYEGALSYAGNPNLLSRTHFARYLVEQGYCKTMQEVFDRYLADGKPAYVAGEWAGLDEALDWIHAAGGIAVIAHPGRYKYSRREFTTLFRTFKLMGARESKWSPVHIRPISTTSTPMWRASMVFWRLADQIFIAPRKAVWTWAGYPPCPVILYPYGKHSTEIMNKAFVKEKEDDDEDDQSPEAVACRQAPAIT
;
A
#
# COMPACT_ATOMS: atom_id res chain seq x y z
N MET A 1 5.44 -40.25 -1.97
CA MET A 1 5.78 -38.96 -2.60
C MET A 1 5.00 -37.89 -1.86
N THR A 2 5.64 -37.14 -0.97
CA THR A 2 5.01 -35.99 -0.33
C THR A 2 5.16 -34.81 -1.27
N GLU A 3 4.11 -34.49 -2.03
CA GLU A 3 4.04 -33.19 -2.70
C GLU A 3 4.18 -32.12 -1.63
N SER A 4 5.23 -31.30 -1.73
CA SER A 4 5.34 -30.08 -0.93
C SER A 4 4.15 -29.20 -1.28
N LEU A 5 3.15 -29.17 -0.41
CA LEU A 5 2.03 -28.23 -0.54
C LEU A 5 2.62 -26.83 -0.65
N ALA A 6 2.42 -26.27 -1.83
CA ALA A 6 3.03 -25.02 -2.18
C ALA A 6 2.35 -23.87 -1.48
N PHE A 7 3.06 -23.23 -0.55
CA PHE A 7 2.56 -22.03 0.10
C PHE A 7 2.39 -20.91 -0.93
N LYS A 8 1.16 -20.45 -1.11
CA LYS A 8 0.81 -19.32 -1.98
C LYS A 8 0.00 -18.30 -1.20
N ALA A 9 0.48 -17.07 -1.21
CA ALA A 9 -0.17 -15.98 -0.50
C ALA A 9 -0.71 -14.93 -1.49
N ASP A 10 -1.92 -14.44 -1.22
CA ASP A 10 -2.46 -13.23 -1.80
C ASP A 10 -2.93 -12.32 -0.64
N LEU A 11 -2.19 -11.25 -0.40
CA LEU A 11 -2.36 -10.38 0.76
C LEU A 11 -2.84 -8.97 0.39
N HIS A 12 -3.26 -8.76 -0.85
CA HIS A 12 -3.75 -7.46 -1.29
C HIS A 12 -4.78 -7.64 -2.41
N CYS A 13 -6.06 -7.60 -2.05
CA CYS A 13 -7.17 -7.70 -2.99
C CYS A 13 -8.41 -6.95 -2.49
N HIS A 14 -9.34 -6.70 -3.41
CA HIS A 14 -10.49 -5.82 -3.19
C HIS A 14 -11.78 -6.56 -3.56
N SER A 15 -12.85 -6.26 -2.83
CA SER A 15 -14.19 -6.77 -3.06
C SER A 15 -15.16 -5.63 -3.37
N THR A 16 -16.43 -5.96 -3.56
CA THR A 16 -17.51 -4.97 -3.67
C THR A 16 -17.76 -4.19 -2.38
N ALA A 17 -17.10 -4.53 -1.25
CA ALA A 17 -17.14 -3.69 -0.06
C ALA A 17 -16.47 -2.33 -0.30
N SER A 18 -15.48 -2.26 -1.19
CA SER A 18 -14.89 -1.00 -1.68
C SER A 18 -15.07 -0.84 -3.20
N ASP A 19 -14.01 -1.03 -3.99
CA ASP A 19 -14.00 -0.76 -5.44
C ASP A 19 -13.73 -1.99 -6.32
N GLY A 20 -13.78 -3.19 -5.74
CA GLY A 20 -13.72 -4.45 -6.45
C GLY A 20 -14.94 -4.71 -7.35
N VAL A 21 -14.95 -5.89 -7.97
CA VAL A 21 -16.04 -6.35 -8.87
C VAL A 21 -16.73 -7.63 -8.40
N LEU A 22 -16.19 -8.27 -7.37
CA LEU A 22 -16.67 -9.54 -6.83
C LEU A 22 -16.98 -9.37 -5.35
N ALA A 23 -18.03 -10.03 -4.87
CA ALA A 23 -18.33 -10.07 -3.45
C ALA A 23 -17.18 -10.74 -2.67
N PRO A 24 -16.97 -10.45 -1.37
CA PRO A 24 -15.91 -11.05 -0.56
C PRO A 24 -15.78 -12.58 -0.71
N ALA A 25 -16.91 -13.30 -0.70
CA ALA A 25 -16.93 -14.75 -0.85
C ALA A 25 -16.49 -15.23 -2.25
N GLU A 26 -16.81 -14.46 -3.30
CA GLU A 26 -16.43 -14.76 -4.68
C GLU A 26 -14.94 -14.49 -4.91
N VAL A 27 -14.39 -13.45 -4.28
CA VAL A 27 -12.94 -13.19 -4.26
C VAL A 27 -12.21 -14.38 -3.60
N ALA A 28 -12.71 -14.87 -2.46
CA ALA A 28 -12.17 -16.05 -1.79
C ALA A 28 -12.19 -17.30 -2.70
N ALA A 29 -13.33 -17.58 -3.34
CA ALA A 29 -13.47 -18.70 -4.27
C ALA A 29 -12.49 -18.60 -5.44
N ARG A 30 -12.30 -17.40 -5.98
CA ARG A 30 -11.34 -17.14 -7.05
C ARG A 30 -9.90 -17.33 -6.59
N ALA A 31 -9.53 -16.84 -5.40
CA ALA A 31 -8.20 -17.04 -4.82
C ALA A 31 -7.91 -18.54 -4.63
N HIS A 32 -8.83 -19.27 -4.01
CA HIS A 32 -8.73 -20.72 -3.82
C HIS A 32 -8.58 -21.47 -5.15
N ALA A 33 -9.37 -21.12 -6.18
CA ALA A 33 -9.28 -21.74 -7.50
C ALA A 33 -7.92 -21.54 -8.20
N ASN A 34 -7.12 -20.55 -7.77
CA ASN A 34 -5.74 -20.33 -8.24
C ASN A 34 -4.68 -20.96 -7.31
N GLY A 35 -5.12 -21.68 -6.27
CA GLY A 35 -4.29 -22.41 -5.32
C GLY A 35 -3.70 -21.55 -4.22
N VAL A 36 -4.32 -20.40 -3.90
CA VAL A 36 -3.96 -19.58 -2.73
C VAL A 36 -4.22 -20.39 -1.46
N THR A 37 -3.26 -20.38 -0.54
CA THR A 37 -3.33 -21.07 0.76
C THR A 37 -3.38 -20.10 1.94
N LEU A 38 -2.86 -18.88 1.78
CA LEU A 38 -2.97 -17.78 2.73
C LEU A 38 -3.56 -16.55 2.02
N TRP A 39 -4.66 -16.01 2.54
CA TRP A 39 -5.39 -14.93 1.89
C TRP A 39 -5.73 -13.79 2.84
N SER A 40 -5.71 -12.56 2.33
CA SER A 40 -6.21 -11.37 3.02
C SER A 40 -7.07 -10.54 2.07
N LEU A 41 -8.21 -10.07 2.59
CA LEU A 41 -9.01 -9.06 1.94
C LEU A 41 -8.60 -7.70 2.49
N THR A 42 -8.28 -6.74 1.63
CA THR A 42 -7.73 -5.42 1.99
C THR A 42 -8.50 -4.33 1.26
N ASP A 43 -9.81 -4.28 1.46
CA ASP A 43 -10.67 -3.26 0.87
C ASP A 43 -10.24 -1.84 1.28
N HIS A 44 -10.50 -0.87 0.42
CA HIS A 44 -10.16 0.53 0.65
C HIS A 44 -11.01 1.13 1.78
N ASP A 45 -10.37 1.54 2.87
CA ASP A 45 -10.96 2.23 4.03
C ASP A 45 -12.20 1.55 4.64
N GLU A 46 -12.31 0.23 4.45
CA GLU A 46 -13.51 -0.54 4.75
C GLU A 46 -13.17 -1.95 5.18
N ILE A 47 -13.86 -2.42 6.22
CA ILE A 47 -13.61 -3.71 6.87
C ILE A 47 -14.86 -4.58 6.99
N SER A 48 -16.03 -4.07 6.61
CA SER A 48 -17.31 -4.80 6.63
C SER A 48 -17.32 -6.06 5.77
N GLY A 49 -16.42 -6.17 4.77
CA GLY A 49 -16.24 -7.38 3.96
C GLY A 49 -15.51 -8.51 4.69
N ILE A 50 -14.77 -8.22 5.77
CA ILE A 50 -13.87 -9.16 6.44
C ILE A 50 -14.61 -10.37 7.05
N PRO A 51 -15.74 -10.22 7.77
CA PRO A 51 -16.46 -11.39 8.31
C PRO A 51 -16.87 -12.40 7.24
N GLN A 52 -17.41 -11.92 6.11
CA GLN A 52 -17.80 -12.79 4.99
C GLN A 52 -16.57 -13.42 4.33
N ALA A 53 -15.50 -12.65 4.13
CA ALA A 53 -14.24 -13.15 3.58
C ALA A 53 -13.62 -14.26 4.43
N SER A 54 -13.54 -14.04 5.74
CA SER A 54 -13.00 -15.00 6.71
C SER A 54 -13.78 -16.32 6.70
N GLN A 55 -15.12 -16.23 6.72
CA GLN A 55 -15.98 -17.41 6.66
C GLN A 55 -15.80 -18.19 5.35
N ALA A 56 -15.74 -17.49 4.20
CA ALA A 56 -15.54 -18.12 2.90
C ALA A 56 -14.16 -18.77 2.79
N ALA A 57 -13.10 -18.10 3.26
CA ALA A 57 -11.75 -18.63 3.28
C ALA A 57 -11.65 -19.92 4.11
N SER A 58 -12.23 -19.91 5.32
CA SER A 58 -12.31 -21.07 6.20
C SER A 58 -13.05 -22.24 5.56
N SER A 59 -14.19 -21.98 4.91
CA SER A 59 -14.97 -22.99 4.20
C SER A 59 -14.23 -23.61 3.01
N LEU A 60 -13.28 -22.87 2.43
CA LEU A 60 -12.41 -23.29 1.33
C LEU A 60 -11.08 -23.88 1.82
N GLY A 61 -10.84 -23.97 3.13
CA GLY A 61 -9.61 -24.48 3.71
C GLY A 61 -8.38 -23.56 3.53
N MET A 62 -8.59 -22.28 3.23
CA MET A 62 -7.52 -21.28 3.19
C MET A 62 -7.28 -20.69 4.58
N GLN A 63 -6.02 -20.39 4.89
CA GLN A 63 -5.68 -19.50 6.01
C GLN A 63 -6.10 -18.07 5.67
N PHE A 64 -6.65 -17.35 6.63
CA PHE A 64 -7.12 -15.99 6.45
C PHE A 64 -6.47 -15.02 7.43
N VAL A 65 -6.10 -13.83 6.94
CA VAL A 65 -5.59 -12.71 7.74
C VAL A 65 -6.47 -11.51 7.46
N SER A 66 -7.04 -10.89 8.49
CA SER A 66 -7.80 -9.66 8.35
C SER A 66 -6.91 -8.56 7.77
N GLY A 67 -7.44 -7.78 6.83
CA GLY A 67 -6.68 -6.77 6.13
C GLY A 67 -7.49 -5.54 5.80
N ILE A 68 -6.80 -4.44 5.54
CA ILE A 68 -7.38 -3.18 5.09
C ILE A 68 -6.36 -2.42 4.25
N GLU A 69 -6.79 -1.65 3.27
CA GLU A 69 -5.94 -0.65 2.61
C GLU A 69 -6.42 0.77 2.94
N ILE A 70 -5.64 1.49 3.74
CA ILE A 70 -5.98 2.84 4.20
C ILE A 70 -5.43 3.88 3.21
N SER A 71 -6.29 4.80 2.76
CA SER A 71 -5.90 6.00 2.03
C SER A 71 -5.20 7.01 2.94
N VAL A 72 -4.02 7.45 2.50
CA VAL A 72 -3.15 8.33 3.28
C VAL A 72 -2.70 9.51 2.43
N SER A 73 -2.69 10.70 3.03
CA SER A 73 -2.07 11.89 2.46
C SER A 73 -0.66 12.06 3.04
N TRP A 74 0.34 12.04 2.17
CA TRP A 74 1.73 12.25 2.55
C TRP A 74 2.47 13.05 1.48
N ALA A 75 3.14 14.12 1.89
CA ALA A 75 3.82 15.05 0.98
C ALA A 75 2.92 15.49 -0.19
N GLU A 76 1.70 15.94 0.13
CA GLU A 76 0.68 16.44 -0.82
C GLU A 76 0.20 15.42 -1.86
N ARG A 77 0.50 14.13 -1.67
CA ARG A 77 0.10 13.05 -2.57
C ARG A 77 -0.60 11.95 -1.81
N THR A 78 -1.47 11.24 -2.52
CA THR A 78 -2.11 10.04 -1.99
C THR A 78 -1.15 8.85 -2.09
N LEU A 79 -0.95 8.18 -0.96
CA LEU A 79 -0.40 6.83 -0.91
C LEU A 79 -1.39 5.92 -0.19
N HIS A 80 -1.11 4.62 -0.22
CA HIS A 80 -1.90 3.62 0.49
C HIS A 80 -1.03 2.81 1.45
N VAL A 81 -1.57 2.55 2.64
CA VAL A 81 -0.96 1.70 3.65
C VAL A 81 -1.88 0.50 3.90
N VAL A 82 -1.37 -0.70 3.67
CA VAL A 82 -2.07 -1.92 4.03
C VAL A 82 -1.84 -2.21 5.51
N GLY A 83 -2.90 -2.46 6.25
CA GLY A 83 -2.85 -3.08 7.58
C GLY A 83 -3.19 -4.56 7.46
N LEU A 84 -2.36 -5.44 8.04
CA LEU A 84 -2.61 -6.88 8.12
C LEU A 84 -2.74 -7.33 9.57
N ASN A 85 -3.55 -8.36 9.82
CA ASN A 85 -3.82 -8.92 11.14
C ASN A 85 -4.42 -7.89 12.10
N ILE A 86 -5.35 -7.08 11.59
CA ILE A 86 -6.06 -6.06 12.37
C ILE A 86 -7.22 -6.67 13.16
N ASP A 87 -7.43 -6.19 14.38
CA ASP A 87 -8.66 -6.36 15.14
C ASP A 87 -9.75 -5.44 14.55
N ILE A 88 -10.76 -6.06 13.93
CA ILE A 88 -11.84 -5.34 13.24
C ILE A 88 -12.83 -4.68 14.21
N GLU A 89 -12.81 -5.05 15.49
CA GLU A 89 -13.67 -4.46 16.53
C GLU A 89 -12.97 -3.28 17.24
N ASN A 90 -11.73 -2.95 16.85
CA ASN A 90 -10.98 -1.87 17.46
C ASN A 90 -11.65 -0.51 17.21
N SER A 91 -12.06 0.17 18.28
CA SER A 91 -12.83 1.41 18.19
C SER A 91 -12.06 2.57 17.56
N ARG A 92 -10.74 2.64 17.79
CA ARG A 92 -9.88 3.70 17.24
C ARG A 92 -9.76 3.57 15.72
N LEU A 93 -9.48 2.36 15.23
CA LEU A 93 -9.48 2.07 13.80
C LEU A 93 -10.84 2.41 13.18
N ASN A 94 -11.94 1.90 13.76
CA ASN A 94 -13.28 2.13 13.22
C ASN A 94 -13.67 3.61 13.12
N GLN A 95 -13.33 4.42 14.14
CA GLN A 95 -13.57 5.87 14.14
C GLN A 95 -12.75 6.58 13.05
N GLY A 96 -11.47 6.22 12.88
CA GLY A 96 -10.62 6.78 11.84
C GLY A 96 -11.14 6.48 10.44
N LEU A 97 -11.56 5.24 10.19
CA LEU A 97 -12.13 4.83 8.90
C LEU A 97 -13.46 5.51 8.60
N GLU A 98 -14.30 5.75 9.62
CA GLU A 98 -15.55 6.49 9.45
C GLU A 98 -15.29 7.91 8.95
N GLN A 99 -14.27 8.58 9.48
CA GLN A 99 -13.89 9.91 9.02
C GLN A 99 -13.48 9.89 7.55
N ILE A 100 -12.61 8.97 7.14
CA ILE A 100 -12.19 8.87 5.73
C ILE A 100 -13.39 8.63 4.79
N ARG A 101 -14.35 7.80 5.19
CA ARG A 101 -15.54 7.53 4.36
C ARG A 101 -16.40 8.77 4.14
N ARG A 102 -16.54 9.65 5.14
CA ARG A 102 -17.24 10.94 4.98
C ARG A 102 -16.54 11.84 3.96
N ASP A 103 -15.20 11.86 3.98
CA ASP A 103 -14.41 12.68 3.05
C ASP A 103 -14.51 12.15 1.61
N ARG A 104 -14.67 10.82 1.44
CA ARG A 104 -14.90 10.19 0.13
C ARG A 104 -16.21 10.64 -0.53
N GLU A 105 -17.29 10.74 0.23
CA GLU A 105 -18.59 11.19 -0.28
C GLU A 105 -18.49 12.63 -0.80
N THR A 106 -17.93 13.53 0.01
CA THR A 106 -17.69 14.94 -0.37
C THR A 106 -16.86 15.01 -1.65
N ARG A 107 -15.77 14.25 -1.72
CA ARG A 107 -14.90 14.20 -2.88
C ARG A 107 -15.60 13.67 -4.13
N ALA A 108 -16.51 12.69 -3.99
CA ALA A 108 -17.26 12.13 -5.10
C ALA A 108 -18.20 13.18 -5.73
N HIS A 109 -18.87 13.99 -4.93
CA HIS A 109 -19.69 15.11 -5.43
C HIS A 109 -18.83 16.13 -6.21
N LEU A 110 -17.70 16.55 -5.63
CA LEU A 110 -16.79 17.49 -6.31
C LEU A 110 -16.25 16.94 -7.64
N MET A 111 -15.98 15.64 -7.72
CA MET A 111 -15.59 15.00 -8.98
C MET A 111 -16.71 15.01 -10.01
N ALA A 112 -17.95 14.76 -9.58
CA ALA A 112 -19.11 14.78 -10.46
C ALA A 112 -19.39 16.19 -10.99
N ASP A 113 -19.25 17.22 -10.15
CA ASP A 113 -19.40 18.62 -10.57
C ASP A 113 -18.38 19.00 -11.65
N LYS A 114 -17.10 18.63 -11.46
CA LYS A 114 -16.06 18.84 -12.47
C LYS A 114 -16.33 18.08 -13.77
N LEU A 115 -16.89 16.87 -13.71
CA LEU A 115 -17.30 16.13 -14.90
C LEU A 115 -18.47 16.82 -15.61
N ALA A 116 -19.42 17.37 -14.86
CA ALA A 116 -20.55 18.12 -15.40
C ALA A 116 -20.10 19.39 -16.13
N GLU A 117 -19.10 20.11 -15.61
CA GLU A 117 -18.46 21.26 -16.29
C GLU A 117 -17.86 20.88 -17.66
N LEU A 118 -17.48 19.62 -17.85
CA LEU A 118 -16.96 19.06 -19.10
C LEU A 118 -18.06 18.49 -20.01
N GLY A 119 -19.33 18.68 -19.65
CA GLY A 119 -20.49 18.17 -20.37
C GLY A 119 -20.89 16.73 -20.02
N ILE A 120 -20.24 16.12 -19.02
CA ILE A 120 -20.52 14.75 -18.57
C ILE A 120 -21.43 14.83 -17.34
N THR A 121 -22.73 14.91 -17.57
CA THR A 121 -23.73 14.99 -16.50
C THR A 121 -24.15 13.61 -15.97
N GLY A 122 -24.76 13.56 -14.78
CA GLY A 122 -25.24 12.33 -14.15
C GLY A 122 -24.14 11.36 -13.70
N SER A 123 -22.89 11.82 -13.62
CA SER A 123 -21.76 10.94 -13.31
C SER A 123 -21.73 10.44 -11.87
N TYR A 124 -22.34 11.17 -10.93
CA TYR A 124 -22.42 10.72 -9.54
C TYR A 124 -23.34 9.50 -9.43
N GLU A 125 -24.59 9.62 -9.90
CA GLU A 125 -25.58 8.54 -9.91
C GLU A 125 -25.12 7.37 -10.77
N GLY A 126 -24.49 7.68 -11.90
CA GLY A 126 -23.85 6.71 -12.78
C GLY A 126 -22.76 5.91 -12.08
N ALA A 127 -21.85 6.56 -11.36
CA ALA A 127 -20.81 5.90 -10.58
C ALA A 127 -21.41 5.08 -9.42
N LEU A 128 -22.43 5.62 -8.74
CA LEU A 128 -23.11 4.98 -7.62
C LEU A 128 -23.71 3.62 -8.02
N SER A 129 -24.19 3.48 -9.25
CA SER A 129 -24.72 2.20 -9.77
C SER A 129 -23.69 1.05 -9.81
N TYR A 130 -22.39 1.37 -9.79
CA TYR A 130 -21.30 0.39 -9.76
C TYR A 130 -20.74 0.12 -8.36
N ALA A 131 -21.11 0.93 -7.35
CA ALA A 131 -20.58 0.83 -6.01
C ALA A 131 -21.42 -0.18 -5.20
N GLY A 132 -20.78 -1.24 -4.70
CA GLY A 132 -21.43 -2.15 -3.76
C GLY A 132 -21.73 -1.50 -2.41
N ASN A 133 -20.93 -0.49 -2.04
CA ASN A 133 -21.14 0.36 -0.88
C ASN A 133 -21.28 1.84 -1.31
N PRO A 134 -22.45 2.47 -1.13
CA PRO A 134 -22.70 3.87 -1.49
C PRO A 134 -21.74 4.87 -0.84
N ASN A 135 -21.22 4.55 0.35
CA ASN A 135 -20.34 5.43 1.11
C ASN A 135 -18.88 5.38 0.63
N LEU A 136 -18.57 4.53 -0.37
CA LEU A 136 -17.21 4.28 -0.86
C LEU A 136 -17.11 4.46 -2.37
N LEU A 137 -17.67 5.56 -2.86
CA LEU A 137 -17.42 5.98 -4.22
C LEU A 137 -15.92 6.26 -4.43
N SER A 138 -15.38 5.70 -5.51
CA SER A 138 -13.98 5.80 -5.88
C SER A 138 -13.88 6.24 -7.32
N ARG A 139 -12.69 6.69 -7.73
CA ARG A 139 -12.41 7.02 -9.14
C ARG A 139 -12.66 5.82 -10.06
N THR A 140 -12.50 4.60 -9.56
CA THR A 140 -12.78 3.37 -10.30
C THR A 140 -14.26 3.27 -10.68
N HIS A 141 -15.19 3.65 -9.81
CA HIS A 141 -16.63 3.66 -10.10
C HIS A 141 -17.00 4.68 -11.18
N PHE A 142 -16.47 5.91 -11.08
CA PHE A 142 -16.61 6.92 -12.13
C PHE A 142 -16.02 6.45 -13.45
N ALA A 143 -14.87 5.79 -13.43
CA ALA A 143 -14.25 5.29 -14.65
C ALA A 143 -15.07 4.19 -15.34
N ARG A 144 -15.72 3.31 -14.58
CA ARG A 144 -16.66 2.32 -15.15
C ARG A 144 -17.83 3.01 -15.84
N TYR A 145 -18.46 3.98 -15.17
CA TYR A 145 -19.53 4.79 -15.77
C TYR A 145 -19.09 5.48 -17.07
N LEU A 146 -17.93 6.12 -17.07
CA LEU A 146 -17.42 6.83 -18.25
C LEU A 146 -17.16 5.89 -19.44
N VAL A 147 -16.73 4.66 -19.17
CA VAL A 147 -16.56 3.65 -20.22
C VAL A 147 -17.90 3.16 -20.74
N GLU A 148 -18.85 2.84 -19.85
CA GLU A 148 -20.20 2.37 -20.21
C GLU A 148 -20.94 3.39 -21.08
N GLN A 149 -20.87 4.67 -20.72
CA GLN A 149 -21.50 5.76 -21.49
C GLN A 149 -20.74 6.11 -22.78
N GLY A 150 -19.61 5.46 -23.07
CA GLY A 150 -18.86 5.65 -24.31
C GLY A 150 -17.98 6.90 -24.36
N TYR A 151 -17.75 7.61 -23.24
CA TYR A 151 -16.83 8.76 -23.20
C TYR A 151 -15.36 8.34 -23.38
N CYS A 152 -15.02 7.12 -22.93
CA CYS A 152 -13.73 6.47 -23.08
C CYS A 152 -13.92 5.00 -23.46
N LYS A 153 -12.94 4.40 -24.14
CA LYS A 153 -12.99 2.98 -24.54
C LYS A 153 -12.48 2.03 -23.46
N THR A 154 -11.62 2.53 -22.57
CA THR A 154 -10.96 1.72 -21.54
C THR A 154 -10.80 2.48 -20.23
N MET A 155 -10.65 1.75 -19.13
CA MET A 155 -10.34 2.32 -17.82
C MET A 155 -9.07 3.18 -17.86
N GLN A 156 -8.02 2.70 -18.54
CA GLN A 156 -6.76 3.44 -18.66
C GLN A 156 -6.98 4.79 -19.34
N GLU A 157 -7.75 4.82 -20.43
CA GLU A 157 -8.05 6.06 -21.15
C GLU A 157 -8.79 7.07 -20.25
N VAL A 158 -9.68 6.60 -19.37
CA VAL A 158 -10.34 7.49 -18.39
C VAL A 158 -9.33 8.16 -17.48
N PHE A 159 -8.40 7.41 -16.90
CA PHE A 159 -7.39 7.97 -16.00
C PHE A 159 -6.43 8.90 -16.76
N ASP A 160 -6.06 8.57 -17.99
CA ASP A 160 -5.21 9.41 -18.82
C ASP A 160 -5.86 10.75 -19.19
N ARG A 161 -7.19 10.78 -19.31
CA ARG A 161 -7.95 11.96 -19.76
C ARG A 161 -8.57 12.78 -18.62
N TYR A 162 -9.09 12.17 -17.56
CA TYR A 162 -10.01 12.84 -16.62
C TYR A 162 -9.62 12.73 -15.15
N LEU A 163 -9.34 11.53 -14.65
CA LEU A 163 -9.40 11.23 -13.21
C LEU A 163 -8.03 11.03 -12.51
N ALA A 164 -6.93 11.03 -13.26
CA ALA A 164 -5.58 10.97 -12.68
C ALA A 164 -5.10 12.34 -12.18
N ASP A 165 -4.05 12.35 -11.38
CA ASP A 165 -3.50 13.57 -10.80
C ASP A 165 -3.17 14.62 -11.88
N GLY A 166 -3.66 15.83 -11.68
CA GLY A 166 -3.52 16.95 -12.63
C GLY A 166 -4.46 16.92 -13.83
N LYS A 167 -5.46 16.03 -13.85
CA LYS A 167 -6.45 15.93 -14.95
C LYS A 167 -7.77 16.67 -14.65
N PRO A 168 -8.58 17.02 -15.66
CA PRO A 168 -9.72 17.94 -15.56
C PRO A 168 -10.83 17.60 -14.55
N ALA A 169 -10.98 16.34 -14.12
CA ALA A 169 -11.96 15.96 -13.09
C ALA A 169 -11.30 15.31 -11.86
N TYR A 170 -9.99 15.51 -11.70
CA TYR A 170 -9.29 15.12 -10.51
C TYR A 170 -9.59 16.09 -9.37
N VAL A 171 -9.92 15.52 -8.23
CA VAL A 171 -10.03 16.21 -6.95
C VAL A 171 -9.03 15.52 -6.02
N ALA A 172 -8.09 16.30 -5.46
CA ALA A 172 -7.18 15.75 -4.47
C ALA A 172 -7.99 15.29 -3.26
N GLY A 173 -7.68 14.10 -2.75
CA GLY A 173 -8.24 13.67 -1.48
C GLY A 173 -7.37 14.19 -0.34
N GLU A 174 -8.01 14.78 0.65
CA GLU A 174 -7.41 14.98 1.96
C GLU A 174 -7.77 13.75 2.79
N TRP A 175 -6.82 12.85 2.95
CA TRP A 175 -6.97 11.62 3.70
C TRP A 175 -6.23 11.72 5.04
N ALA A 176 -6.29 10.63 5.81
CA ALA A 176 -5.52 10.50 7.04
C ALA A 176 -4.03 10.77 6.83
N GLY A 177 -3.39 11.35 7.84
CA GLY A 177 -1.95 11.42 7.94
C GLY A 177 -1.32 10.03 7.98
N LEU A 178 -0.05 9.93 7.56
CA LEU A 178 0.68 8.67 7.64
C LEU A 178 0.81 8.18 9.08
N ASP A 179 1.01 9.09 10.02
CA ASP A 179 1.06 8.83 11.46
C ASP A 179 -0.28 8.31 12.00
N GLU A 180 -1.40 8.93 11.60
CA GLU A 180 -2.74 8.48 12.00
C GLU A 180 -3.04 7.06 11.50
N ALA A 181 -2.78 6.78 10.22
CA ALA A 181 -3.02 5.45 9.66
C ALA A 181 -2.17 4.37 10.34
N LEU A 182 -0.91 4.69 10.69
CA LEU A 182 -0.05 3.78 11.44
C LEU A 182 -0.57 3.53 12.86
N ASP A 183 -0.94 4.59 13.58
CA ASP A 183 -1.51 4.50 14.93
C ASP A 183 -2.78 3.64 14.93
N TRP A 184 -3.67 3.79 13.94
CA TRP A 184 -4.89 2.98 13.85
C TRP A 184 -4.59 1.49 13.61
N ILE A 185 -3.67 1.19 12.69
CA ILE A 185 -3.28 -0.19 12.38
C ILE A 185 -2.66 -0.86 13.61
N HIS A 186 -1.72 -0.19 14.28
CA HIS A 186 -1.05 -0.76 15.45
C HIS A 186 -1.95 -0.82 16.69
N ALA A 187 -2.85 0.16 16.89
CA ALA A 187 -3.85 0.10 17.95
C ALA A 187 -4.79 -1.10 17.77
N ALA A 188 -5.06 -1.49 16.52
CA ALA A 188 -5.77 -2.72 16.17
C ALA A 188 -4.89 -3.98 16.21
N GLY A 189 -3.63 -3.90 16.67
CA GLY A 189 -2.70 -5.03 16.75
C GLY A 189 -2.15 -5.52 15.40
N GLY A 190 -2.38 -4.75 14.33
CA GLY A 190 -1.96 -5.09 12.99
C GLY A 190 -0.53 -4.69 12.66
N ILE A 191 -0.10 -5.12 11.47
CA ILE A 191 1.18 -4.78 10.85
C ILE A 191 0.92 -3.88 9.65
N ALA A 192 1.57 -2.73 9.60
CA ALA A 192 1.47 -1.81 8.49
C ALA A 192 2.48 -2.11 7.37
N VAL A 193 2.05 -1.97 6.12
CA VAL A 193 2.85 -2.16 4.90
C VAL A 193 2.54 -1.05 3.91
N ILE A 194 3.56 -0.40 3.33
CA ILE A 194 3.34 0.53 2.21
C ILE A 194 2.89 -0.26 0.99
N ALA A 195 1.71 0.05 0.48
CA ALA A 195 1.14 -0.59 -0.69
C ALA A 195 1.84 -0.14 -1.98
N HIS A 196 2.00 -1.07 -2.92
CA HIS A 196 2.39 -0.86 -4.34
C HIS A 196 3.32 0.36 -4.60
N PRO A 197 4.49 0.47 -3.92
CA PRO A 197 5.32 1.69 -3.96
C PRO A 197 5.80 2.08 -5.35
N GLY A 198 5.85 1.13 -6.29
CA GLY A 198 6.20 1.38 -7.69
C GLY A 198 5.20 2.25 -8.46
N ARG A 199 3.98 2.44 -7.95
CA ARG A 199 2.96 3.30 -8.56
C ARG A 199 3.15 4.78 -8.22
N TYR A 200 3.89 5.09 -7.15
CA TYR A 200 4.07 6.47 -6.71
C TYR A 200 5.15 7.18 -7.52
N LYS A 201 4.86 8.40 -7.96
CA LYS A 201 5.80 9.27 -8.66
C LYS A 201 6.64 10.08 -7.66
N TYR A 202 7.31 9.38 -6.74
CA TYR A 202 8.26 9.99 -5.81
C TYR A 202 9.67 9.99 -6.41
N SER A 203 10.40 11.07 -6.16
CA SER A 203 11.85 11.09 -6.32
C SER A 203 12.51 10.10 -5.34
N ARG A 204 13.75 9.74 -5.63
CA ARG A 204 14.56 8.92 -4.72
C ARG A 204 14.59 9.47 -3.30
N ARG A 205 14.78 10.78 -3.15
CA ARG A 205 14.85 11.45 -1.85
C ARG A 205 13.54 11.32 -1.08
N GLU A 206 12.41 11.53 -1.78
CA GLU A 206 11.08 11.37 -1.18
C GLU A 206 10.83 9.92 -0.75
N PHE A 207 11.19 8.91 -1.56
CA PHE A 207 11.10 7.51 -1.14
C PHE A 207 11.98 7.22 0.09
N THR A 208 13.22 7.73 0.13
CA THR A 208 14.09 7.58 1.29
C THR A 208 13.46 8.18 2.55
N THR A 209 12.89 9.38 2.45
CA THR A 209 12.17 10.02 3.56
C THR A 209 10.95 9.20 3.96
N LEU A 210 10.12 8.77 3.01
CA LEU A 210 8.93 7.96 3.26
C LEU A 210 9.27 6.69 4.05
N PHE A 211 10.21 5.88 3.55
CA PHE A 211 10.58 4.62 4.20
C PHE A 211 11.24 4.83 5.56
N ARG A 212 12.05 5.89 5.72
CA ARG A 212 12.65 6.23 7.02
C ARG A 212 11.59 6.65 8.02
N THR A 213 10.66 7.52 7.62
CA THR A 213 9.54 7.97 8.46
C THR A 213 8.66 6.79 8.86
N PHE A 214 8.25 5.96 7.90
CA PHE A 214 7.46 4.76 8.12
C PHE A 214 8.12 3.82 9.13
N LYS A 215 9.42 3.53 8.96
CA LYS A 215 10.19 2.69 9.88
C LYS A 215 10.29 3.29 11.28
N LEU A 216 10.56 4.59 11.39
CA LEU A 216 10.68 5.26 12.68
C LEU A 216 9.35 5.27 13.44
N MET A 217 8.24 5.51 12.76
CA MET A 217 6.90 5.49 13.34
C MET A 217 6.49 4.07 13.76
N GLY A 218 6.69 3.07 12.89
CA GLY A 218 6.43 1.66 13.23
C GLY A 218 7.28 1.14 14.39
N ALA A 219 8.53 1.59 14.51
CA ALA A 219 9.39 1.23 15.63
C ALA A 219 8.99 1.89 16.97
N ARG A 220 8.36 3.07 16.95
CA ARG A 220 7.96 3.81 18.16
C ARG A 220 6.80 3.17 18.91
N GLU A 221 5.90 2.48 18.21
CA GLU A 221 4.74 1.81 18.82
C GLU A 221 4.98 0.34 19.15
N SER A 222 6.11 -0.19 18.67
CA SER A 222 6.64 -1.48 19.08
C SER A 222 7.09 -1.45 20.55
N LYS A 223 6.16 -1.55 21.50
CA LYS A 223 6.43 -2.16 22.83
C LYS A 223 6.70 -3.67 22.73
N TRP A 224 6.87 -4.20 21.52
CA TRP A 224 7.49 -5.47 21.22
C TRP A 224 9.01 -5.33 21.32
N SER A 225 9.63 -6.04 22.26
CA SER A 225 11.08 -6.19 22.27
C SER A 225 11.54 -6.71 20.90
N PRO A 226 12.65 -6.20 20.34
CA PRO A 226 13.25 -6.82 19.17
C PRO A 226 13.56 -8.25 19.55
N VAL A 227 12.89 -9.21 18.94
CA VAL A 227 13.27 -10.61 19.04
C VAL A 227 14.70 -10.68 18.53
N HIS A 228 15.65 -10.82 19.47
CA HIS A 228 17.05 -11.07 19.17
C HIS A 228 17.15 -12.46 18.55
N ILE A 229 17.12 -12.53 17.22
CA ILE A 229 17.49 -13.74 16.50
C ILE A 229 19.02 -13.79 16.48
N ARG A 230 19.61 -14.58 17.38
CA ARG A 230 21.04 -14.93 17.28
C ARG A 230 21.27 -15.69 15.97
N PRO A 231 22.29 -15.34 15.18
CA PRO A 231 22.63 -16.12 14.00
C PRO A 231 23.10 -17.51 14.44
N ILE A 232 22.35 -18.55 14.07
CA ILE A 232 22.87 -19.91 14.11
C ILE A 232 23.85 -20.03 12.95
N SER A 233 25.13 -20.14 13.28
CA SER A 233 26.18 -20.44 12.32
C SER A 233 25.95 -21.83 11.75
N THR A 234 25.59 -21.90 10.48
CA THR A 234 25.99 -23.03 9.63
C THR A 234 26.34 -22.51 8.24
N THR A 235 27.40 -23.10 7.73
CA THR A 235 28.29 -22.62 6.69
C THR A 235 27.72 -22.74 5.28
N SER A 236 28.15 -21.79 4.44
CA SER A 236 28.28 -21.88 2.97
C SER A 236 27.03 -22.17 2.15
N THR A 237 26.16 -21.17 1.98
CA THR A 237 25.53 -20.85 0.69
C THR A 237 25.16 -19.35 0.70
N PRO A 238 25.60 -18.52 -0.25
CA PRO A 238 25.32 -17.10 -0.20
C PRO A 238 23.83 -16.81 -0.41
N MET A 239 23.27 -16.06 0.53
CA MET A 239 21.85 -15.77 0.80
C MET A 239 21.09 -15.01 -0.31
N TRP A 240 21.73 -14.72 -1.45
CA TRP A 240 21.21 -13.87 -2.52
C TRP A 240 20.58 -14.63 -3.71
N ARG A 241 20.21 -15.90 -3.55
CA ARG A 241 19.56 -16.71 -4.60
C ARG A 241 18.07 -17.00 -4.39
N ALA A 242 17.46 -16.50 -3.31
CA ALA A 242 15.99 -16.55 -3.11
C ALA A 242 15.25 -15.33 -3.71
N SER A 243 15.95 -14.50 -4.47
CA SER A 243 15.54 -13.16 -4.89
C SER A 243 15.12 -13.15 -6.36
N MET A 244 13.88 -13.56 -6.70
CA MET A 244 13.35 -13.26 -8.05
C MET A 244 11.84 -13.36 -8.34
N VAL A 245 10.89 -13.37 -7.38
CA VAL A 245 9.45 -13.55 -7.75
C VAL A 245 8.45 -12.70 -6.96
N PHE A 246 8.64 -11.38 -6.84
CA PHE A 246 7.61 -10.54 -6.19
C PHE A 246 7.18 -9.26 -6.95
N TRP A 247 7.51 -9.12 -8.24
CA TRP A 247 7.16 -7.91 -9.02
C TRP A 247 6.65 -8.22 -10.43
N ARG A 248 5.60 -9.03 -10.53
CA ARG A 248 4.77 -9.11 -11.76
C ARG A 248 3.28 -8.78 -11.54
N LEU A 249 2.87 -8.36 -10.34
CA LEU A 249 1.45 -8.30 -9.97
C LEU A 249 0.89 -6.94 -9.56
N ALA A 250 1.67 -5.84 -9.58
CA ALA A 250 1.15 -4.53 -9.21
C ALA A 250 0.55 -3.70 -10.37
N ASP A 251 0.41 -4.24 -11.59
CA ASP A 251 -0.13 -3.50 -12.76
C ASP A 251 -1.27 -4.22 -13.51
N GLN A 252 -2.05 -5.08 -12.85
CA GLN A 252 -3.27 -5.61 -13.45
C GLN A 252 -4.49 -5.42 -12.56
N ILE A 253 -5.01 -4.19 -12.58
CA ILE A 253 -6.48 -4.02 -12.59
C ILE A 253 -6.95 -4.73 -13.86
N PHE A 254 -7.49 -5.94 -13.78
CA PHE A 254 -8.18 -6.53 -14.92
C PHE A 254 -9.51 -7.18 -14.56
N ILE A 255 -10.52 -6.53 -15.14
CA ILE A 255 -11.81 -7.04 -15.58
C ILE A 255 -11.55 -8.29 -16.47
N ALA A 256 -12.09 -9.44 -16.05
CA ALA A 256 -12.28 -10.68 -16.85
C ALA A 256 -11.00 -11.47 -17.30
N PRO A 257 -11.12 -12.73 -17.80
CA PRO A 257 -10.45 -13.88 -17.19
C PRO A 257 -9.28 -14.42 -18.02
N ARG A 258 -8.15 -14.76 -17.37
CA ARG A 258 -7.23 -15.82 -17.83
C ARG A 258 -6.31 -16.30 -16.70
N LYS A 259 -6.03 -17.60 -16.75
CA LYS A 259 -5.38 -18.45 -15.75
C LYS A 259 -3.89 -18.12 -15.57
N ALA A 260 -3.41 -18.04 -14.33
CA ALA A 260 -2.00 -18.28 -14.00
C ALA A 260 -1.88 -18.88 -12.59
N VAL A 261 -1.37 -20.11 -12.49
CA VAL A 261 -1.21 -20.90 -11.27
C VAL A 261 0.27 -21.27 -11.13
N TRP A 262 0.92 -21.00 -10.00
CA TRP A 262 2.30 -21.45 -9.73
C TRP A 262 2.54 -21.93 -8.30
N THR A 263 3.29 -23.00 -8.11
CA THR A 263 3.57 -23.71 -6.83
C THR A 263 4.98 -23.43 -6.27
N TRP A 264 5.15 -23.29 -4.96
CA TRP A 264 6.40 -23.10 -4.22
C TRP A 264 6.78 -24.29 -3.34
N ALA A 265 7.91 -24.97 -3.57
CA ALA A 265 8.35 -26.08 -2.72
C ALA A 265 9.33 -25.62 -1.62
N GLY A 266 8.98 -25.88 -0.34
CA GLY A 266 9.94 -26.25 0.72
C GLY A 266 10.85 -25.21 1.41
N TYR A 267 10.32 -24.14 2.03
CA TYR A 267 11.09 -23.33 3.01
C TYR A 267 10.26 -22.90 4.24
N PRO A 268 10.86 -22.77 5.45
CA PRO A 268 10.17 -22.39 6.68
C PRO A 268 9.79 -20.88 6.72
N PRO A 269 8.80 -20.49 7.55
CA PRO A 269 8.19 -19.15 7.51
C PRO A 269 9.20 -18.07 7.95
N CYS A 270 9.40 -17.07 7.08
CA CYS A 270 10.29 -15.93 7.33
C CYS A 270 9.47 -14.66 7.60
N PRO A 271 9.87 -13.77 8.53
CA PRO A 271 9.15 -12.54 8.84
C PRO A 271 9.15 -11.61 7.63
N VAL A 272 7.95 -11.15 7.22
CA VAL A 272 7.75 -10.41 5.98
C VAL A 272 8.30 -8.98 6.12
N ILE A 273 9.44 -8.72 5.48
CA ILE A 273 9.90 -7.39 5.11
C ILE A 273 9.98 -7.38 3.57
N LEU A 274 9.08 -6.66 2.90
CA LEU A 274 9.01 -6.58 1.44
C LEU A 274 9.79 -5.36 0.93
N TYR A 275 10.84 -5.60 0.13
CA TYR A 275 11.64 -4.58 -0.57
C TYR A 275 11.53 -4.75 -2.10
N PRO A 276 11.76 -3.67 -2.90
CA PRO A 276 11.27 -3.55 -4.29
C PRO A 276 12.13 -4.27 -5.34
N TYR A 277 11.55 -4.54 -6.53
CA TYR A 277 12.29 -4.93 -7.74
C TYR A 277 11.98 -4.02 -8.94
N GLY A 278 13.05 -3.49 -9.53
CA GLY A 278 13.16 -2.89 -10.86
C GLY A 278 14.65 -2.62 -11.13
N LYS A 279 15.18 -2.95 -12.31
CA LYS A 279 16.64 -2.92 -12.60
C LYS A 279 17.30 -1.52 -12.48
N HIS A 280 16.54 -0.43 -12.44
CA HIS A 280 17.07 0.93 -12.28
C HIS A 280 17.08 1.43 -10.82
N SER A 281 16.23 0.90 -9.93
CA SER A 281 16.14 1.35 -8.53
C SER A 281 17.20 0.69 -7.63
N THR A 282 17.75 -0.45 -8.05
CA THR A 282 18.79 -1.21 -7.35
C THR A 282 20.16 -0.52 -7.38
N GLU A 283 20.55 0.10 -8.50
CA GLU A 283 21.80 0.88 -8.61
C GLU A 283 21.78 2.15 -7.75
N ILE A 284 20.60 2.75 -7.66
CA ILE A 284 20.35 3.93 -6.86
C ILE A 284 20.51 3.55 -5.36
N MET A 285 19.80 2.54 -4.86
CA MET A 285 19.88 2.11 -3.45
C MET A 285 21.29 1.64 -3.04
N ASN A 286 21.99 0.86 -3.87
CA ASN A 286 23.34 0.40 -3.56
C ASN A 286 24.35 1.57 -3.42
N LYS A 287 24.20 2.64 -4.20
CA LYS A 287 25.06 3.85 -4.03
C LYS A 287 24.69 4.72 -2.83
N ALA A 288 23.47 4.59 -2.27
CA ALA A 288 23.07 5.31 -1.05
C ALA A 288 23.71 4.70 0.20
N PHE A 289 23.71 3.36 0.27
CA PHE A 289 24.11 2.64 1.48
C PHE A 289 25.60 2.26 1.52
N VAL A 290 26.32 2.38 0.40
CA VAL A 290 27.78 2.11 0.35
C VAL A 290 28.61 3.34 0.74
N LYS A 291 28.03 4.55 0.88
CA LYS A 291 28.79 5.77 1.18
C LYS A 291 28.64 6.33 2.60
N GLU A 292 28.11 5.55 3.55
CA GLU A 292 28.02 5.92 4.98
C GLU A 292 28.93 5.04 5.86
N LYS A 293 30.04 4.50 5.34
CA LYS A 293 30.93 3.64 6.15
C LYS A 293 32.43 3.91 6.08
N GLU A 294 32.83 5.02 5.50
CA GLU A 294 34.21 5.53 5.56
C GLU A 294 34.08 7.05 5.65
N ASP A 295 34.22 7.61 6.86
CA ASP A 295 34.64 9.00 7.18
C ASP A 295 34.44 9.31 8.69
N ASP A 296 34.63 8.32 9.57
CA ASP A 296 34.80 8.53 11.01
C ASP A 296 36.08 7.78 11.42
N ASP A 297 37.23 8.46 11.33
CA ASP A 297 38.44 8.35 12.18
C ASP A 297 39.68 8.88 11.42
N GLU A 298 40.52 9.65 12.14
CA GLU A 298 41.77 10.36 11.72
C GLU A 298 41.54 11.74 11.06
N ASP A 299 42.02 12.89 11.54
CA ASP A 299 43.20 13.18 12.37
C ASP A 299 43.08 14.51 13.16
N ASP A 300 43.46 14.48 14.44
CA ASP A 300 43.77 15.62 15.29
C ASP A 300 45.21 16.09 15.00
N GLN A 301 45.38 17.22 14.33
CA GLN A 301 46.61 18.01 14.41
C GLN A 301 46.31 19.51 14.37
N SER A 302 46.26 20.13 15.55
CA SER A 302 46.57 21.54 15.72
C SER A 302 48.09 21.75 15.81
N PRO A 303 48.59 22.89 15.31
CA PRO A 303 49.42 23.71 16.19
C PRO A 303 49.12 25.22 16.13
N GLU A 304 49.49 25.84 17.25
CA GLU A 304 49.19 27.15 17.81
C GLU A 304 49.58 28.42 17.03
N ALA A 305 48.90 29.50 17.43
CA ALA A 305 49.35 30.89 17.65
C ALA A 305 49.57 31.84 16.45
N VAL A 306 48.80 32.95 16.41
CA VAL A 306 49.30 34.33 16.59
C VAL A 306 48.12 35.23 17.04
N ALA A 307 48.38 36.03 18.08
CA ALA A 307 47.47 36.99 18.70
C ALA A 307 47.36 38.33 17.94
N CYS A 308 46.29 39.07 18.27
CA CYS A 308 46.21 40.55 18.34
C CYS A 308 45.88 41.31 17.04
N ARG A 309 44.66 41.87 16.93
CA ARG A 309 44.36 43.32 17.10
C ARG A 309 42.95 43.71 16.62
N GLN A 310 42.29 44.47 17.51
CA GLN A 310 41.42 45.63 17.25
C GLN A 310 40.03 45.46 16.62
N ALA A 311 39.01 45.68 17.47
CA ALA A 311 37.73 46.26 17.08
C ALA A 311 37.88 47.72 16.63
N PRO A 312 36.90 48.25 15.88
CA PRO A 312 36.12 49.33 16.47
C PRO A 312 34.60 49.16 16.34
N ALA A 313 33.92 49.86 17.24
CA ALA A 313 32.48 49.93 17.45
C ALA A 313 31.73 50.69 16.35
N ILE A 314 30.44 50.38 16.19
CA ILE A 314 29.42 51.32 15.75
C ILE A 314 28.15 51.10 16.60
N THR A 315 27.89 52.11 17.45
CA THR A 315 26.68 52.51 18.21
C THR A 315 25.76 51.48 18.83
#